data_AF-A0A7S2GGF2-F1
#
_entry.id   AF-A0A7S2GGF2-F1
#
_cell.length_a   1.000
_cell.length_b   1.000
_cell.length_c   1.000
_cell.angle_alpha   90.00
_cell.angle_beta   90.00
_cell.angle_gamma   90.00
#
_symmetry.space_group_name_H-M   'P 1'
#
loop_
_entity.id
_entity.type
_entity.pdbx_description
1 polymer ?
#
loop_
_entity_poly.entity_id
_entity_poly.type
_entity_poly.pdbx_seq_one_letter_code
_entity_poly.pdbx_strand_id
1 'polypeptide(L)'
;EGASAKIYEVRAQRSGEAGERPALFAAKAMLVEERQRLCRADTETALLARVQGHPNVTRLRGVFYCPSWPDSEDSEEDKREERDVPMPRQVILTDLCRRGNIYSYVRHHDAFAEDEALEVITGLLAALVHIHARGVLHRDVT
;
A
#
# COMPACT_ATOMS: atom_id res chain seq x y z
N GLU A 1 7.08 -4.72 -7.66
CA GLU A 1 8.12 -3.87 -7.05
C GLU A 1 8.26 -2.60 -7.87
N GLY A 2 8.15 -1.43 -7.24
CA GLY A 2 8.38 -0.13 -7.87
C GLY A 2 9.50 0.56 -7.10
N ALA A 3 10.45 1.16 -7.81
CA ALA A 3 11.82 1.48 -7.37
C ALA A 3 12.00 2.43 -6.15
N SER A 4 10.96 2.74 -5.36
CA SER A 4 11.08 3.60 -4.15
C SER A 4 10.29 3.12 -2.92
N ALA A 5 9.54 2.02 -3.03
CA ALA A 5 8.70 1.52 -1.94
C ALA A 5 8.67 -0.01 -1.88
N LYS A 6 8.87 -0.56 -0.68
CA LYS A 6 8.67 -1.99 -0.39
C LYS A 6 7.27 -2.20 0.19
N ILE A 7 6.57 -3.24 -0.25
CA ILE A 7 5.27 -3.65 0.29
C ILE A 7 5.46 -4.85 1.19
N TYR A 8 4.92 -4.79 2.40
CA TYR A 8 4.96 -5.86 3.39
C TYR A 8 3.54 -6.32 3.71
N GLU A 9 3.35 -7.62 3.87
CA GLU A 9 2.19 -8.15 4.60
C GLU A 9 2.47 -8.01 6.09
N VAL A 10 1.56 -7.36 6.82
CA VAL A 10 1.74 -7.11 8.26
C VAL A 10 0.53 -7.58 9.07
N ARG A 11 0.80 -8.04 10.29
CA ARG A 11 -0.21 -8.42 11.28
C ARG A 11 -0.35 -7.29 12.29
N ALA A 12 -1.57 -6.81 12.49
CA ALA A 12 -1.85 -5.94 13.62
C ALA A 12 -2.23 -6.77 14.84
N GLN A 13 -1.57 -6.51 15.96
CA GLN A 13 -1.94 -7.04 17.27
C GLN A 13 -2.42 -5.88 18.13
N ARG A 14 -3.69 -5.91 18.54
CA ARG A 14 -4.23 -4.95 19.51
C ARG A 14 -3.79 -5.37 20.90
N SER A 15 -3.18 -4.44 21.64
CA SER A 15 -2.79 -4.68 23.04
C SER A 15 -4.07 -4.78 23.88
N GLY A 16 -4.49 -5.99 24.22
CA GLY A 16 -5.65 -6.23 25.11
C GLY A 16 -6.60 -7.37 24.70
N GLU A 17 -6.56 -7.85 23.45
CA GLU A 17 -7.49 -8.89 22.97
C GLU A 17 -6.74 -10.20 22.71
N ALA A 18 -6.49 -10.95 23.78
CA ALA A 18 -5.94 -12.30 23.71
C ALA A 18 -7.02 -13.27 23.19
N GLY A 19 -7.12 -13.45 21.87
CA GLY A 19 -7.99 -14.48 21.28
C GLY A 19 -8.53 -14.17 19.88
N GLU A 20 -8.42 -12.93 19.40
CA GLU A 20 -8.90 -12.58 18.06
C GLU A 20 -7.85 -12.91 16.99
N ARG A 21 -8.28 -13.43 15.82
CA ARG A 21 -7.35 -13.68 14.70
C ARG A 21 -6.71 -12.36 14.31
N PRO A 22 -5.36 -12.28 14.22
CA PRO A 22 -4.69 -11.04 13.88
C PRO A 22 -5.13 -10.56 12.50
N ALA A 23 -5.56 -9.30 12.40
CA ALA A 23 -5.95 -8.72 11.13
C ALA A 23 -4.70 -8.50 10.25
N LEU A 24 -4.81 -8.89 8.97
CA LEU A 24 -3.76 -8.76 7.97
C LEU A 24 -3.95 -7.49 7.14
N PHE A 25 -2.85 -6.80 6.89
CA PHE A 25 -2.81 -5.54 6.17
C PHE A 25 -1.63 -5.49 5.19
N ALA A 26 -1.71 -4.60 4.22
CA ALA A 26 -0.58 -4.24 3.37
C ALA A 26 0.08 -2.97 3.90
N ALA A 27 1.40 -3.00 4.05
CA ALA A 27 2.21 -1.89 4.53
C ALA A 27 3.18 -1.45 3.44
N LYS A 28 2.97 -0.26 2.87
CA LYS A 28 3.89 0.36 1.92
C LYS A 28 4.90 1.20 2.69
N ALA A 29 6.14 0.71 2.81
CA ALA A 29 7.22 1.43 3.48
C ALA A 29 8.08 2.19 2.47
N MET A 30 8.27 3.48 2.73
CA MET A 30 9.03 4.40 1.88
C MET A 30 10.10 5.10 2.73
N LEU A 31 11.32 5.22 2.20
CA LEU A 31 12.34 6.05 2.81
C LEU A 31 11.86 7.50 2.87
N VAL A 32 12.22 8.20 3.94
CA VAL A 32 11.87 9.61 4.14
C VAL A 32 13.14 10.41 4.31
N GLU A 33 13.53 11.14 3.27
CA GLU A 33 14.54 12.18 3.41
C GLU A 33 13.97 13.36 4.21
N GLU A 34 14.83 14.05 4.94
CA GLU A 34 14.43 15.15 5.84
C GLU A 34 13.65 16.27 5.12
N ARG A 35 14.02 16.57 3.86
CA ARG A 35 13.30 17.53 3.01
C ARG A 35 11.90 17.07 2.59
N GLN A 36 11.69 15.76 2.47
CA GLN A 36 10.41 15.18 2.09
C GLN A 36 9.40 15.15 3.25
N ARG A 37 9.84 15.36 4.52
CA ARG A 37 8.94 15.43 5.69
C ARG A 37 7.97 16.61 5.63
N LEU A 38 8.42 17.75 5.09
CA LEU A 38 7.68 19.02 5.12
C LEU A 38 6.71 19.20 3.95
N CYS A 39 6.87 18.47 2.84
CA CYS A 39 6.14 18.73 1.58
C CYS A 39 5.08 17.67 1.23
N ARG A 40 4.81 16.71 2.12
CA ARG A 40 3.93 15.54 1.85
C ARG A 40 2.43 15.80 2.03
N ALA A 41 2.01 17.05 2.20
CA ALA A 41 0.61 17.40 2.41
C ALA A 41 -0.32 16.99 1.25
N ASP A 42 0.20 16.75 0.03
CA ASP A 42 -0.68 16.61 -1.15
C ASP A 42 -0.60 15.34 -2.01
N THR A 43 0.39 14.44 -1.91
CA THR A 43 0.61 13.55 -3.09
C THR A 43 -0.15 12.22 -3.08
N GLU A 44 0.00 11.34 -2.08
CA GLU A 44 -0.58 9.97 -2.16
C GLU A 44 -1.57 9.69 -1.03
N THR A 45 -1.13 9.82 0.23
CA THR A 45 -1.98 9.59 1.40
C THR A 45 -3.17 10.54 1.45
N ALA A 46 -2.96 11.82 1.15
CA ALA A 46 -4.02 12.82 1.16
C ALA A 46 -5.09 12.52 0.10
N LEU A 47 -4.67 12.15 -1.11
CA LEU A 47 -5.58 11.72 -2.17
C LEU A 47 -6.34 10.44 -1.76
N LEU A 48 -5.63 9.44 -1.23
CA LEU A 48 -6.23 8.19 -0.79
C LEU A 48 -7.25 8.40 0.34
N ALA A 49 -6.93 9.24 1.32
CA ALA A 49 -7.84 9.62 2.41
C ALA A 49 -9.10 10.33 1.90
N ARG A 50 -8.96 11.20 0.89
CA ARG A 50 -10.07 11.94 0.29
C ARG A 50 -11.07 11.04 -0.43
N VAL A 51 -10.61 9.93 -1.00
CA VAL A 51 -11.45 9.03 -1.82
C VAL A 51 -11.97 7.79 -1.07
N GLN A 52 -11.90 7.77 0.27
CA GLN A 52 -12.41 6.66 1.07
C GLN A 52 -13.94 6.49 0.94
N GLY A 53 -14.43 5.29 1.30
CA GLY A 53 -15.87 4.98 1.36
C GLY A 53 -16.45 4.30 0.13
N HIS A 54 -15.62 3.77 -0.78
CA HIS A 54 -16.05 2.98 -1.94
C HIS A 54 -15.53 1.53 -1.83
N PRO A 55 -16.34 0.50 -2.13
CA PRO A 55 -15.92 -0.90 -2.01
C PRO A 55 -14.75 -1.29 -2.92
N ASN A 56 -14.62 -0.65 -4.08
CA ASN A 56 -13.52 -0.87 -5.04
C ASN A 56 -12.37 0.16 -4.90
N VAL A 57 -12.28 0.88 -3.78
CA VAL A 57 -11.14 1.74 -3.44
C VAL A 57 -10.49 1.19 -2.17
N THR A 58 -9.18 0.94 -2.23
CA THR A 58 -8.43 0.40 -1.11
C THR A 58 -8.56 1.29 0.13
N ARG A 59 -8.92 0.68 1.25
CA ARG A 59 -9.12 1.42 2.50
C ARG A 59 -7.79 1.82 3.12
N LEU A 60 -7.64 3.10 3.42
CA LEU A 60 -6.53 3.61 4.23
C LEU A 60 -6.81 3.27 5.70
N ARG A 61 -5.88 2.55 6.33
CA ARG A 61 -5.94 2.18 7.76
C ARG A 61 -5.15 3.12 8.64
N GLY A 62 -4.04 3.65 8.14
CA GLY A 62 -3.23 4.59 8.89
C GLY A 62 -1.93 4.92 8.18
N VAL A 63 -1.23 5.88 8.78
CA VAL A 63 0.10 6.31 8.34
C VAL A 63 0.98 6.29 9.58
N PHE A 64 2.11 5.60 9.47
CA PHE A 64 3.03 5.43 10.58
C PHE A 64 4.39 5.99 10.20
N TYR A 65 5.07 6.55 11.18
CA TYR A 65 6.45 6.98 11.07
C TYR A 65 7.30 6.03 11.92
N CYS A 66 8.28 5.41 11.28
CA CYS A 66 9.21 4.50 11.92
C CYS A 66 10.60 5.15 11.91
N PRO A 67 11.08 5.71 13.03
CA PRO A 67 12.40 6.34 13.11
C PRO A 67 13.54 5.34 12.93
N SER A 68 13.33 4.10 13.36
CA SER A 68 14.28 2.99 13.26
C SER A 68 13.57 1.79 12.64
N TRP A 69 13.75 1.62 11.34
CA TRP A 69 13.26 0.43 10.63
C TRP A 69 14.26 -0.70 10.83
N PRO A 70 13.84 -1.88 11.31
CA PRO A 70 14.72 -3.05 11.31
C PRO A 70 14.96 -3.41 9.85
N ASP A 71 16.15 -3.14 9.34
CA ASP A 71 16.55 -3.69 8.07
C ASP A 71 16.52 -5.22 8.24
N SER A 72 15.73 -5.86 7.39
CA SER A 72 15.51 -7.31 7.42
C SER A 72 16.84 -8.04 7.44
N GLU A 73 16.95 -9.08 8.25
CA GLU A 73 18.11 -9.97 8.46
C GLU A 73 18.64 -10.69 7.18
N ASP A 74 18.26 -10.25 5.98
CA ASP A 74 18.60 -10.85 4.69
C ASP A 74 19.80 -10.18 3.98
N SER A 75 20.57 -9.33 4.67
CA SER A 75 21.82 -8.76 4.16
C SER A 75 23.00 -9.15 5.05
N GLU A 76 23.42 -10.41 4.94
CA GLU A 76 24.66 -10.95 5.53
C GLU A 76 25.94 -10.41 4.84
N GLU A 77 25.85 -9.46 3.91
CA GLU A 77 27.03 -8.93 3.21
C GLU A 77 26.91 -7.41 2.98
N ASP A 78 27.01 -6.61 4.04
CA ASP A 78 27.72 -5.31 3.93
C ASP A 78 28.06 -4.74 5.31
N LYS A 79 29.08 -5.32 5.95
CA LYS A 79 29.82 -4.64 7.01
C LYS A 79 30.85 -3.72 6.35
N ARG A 80 30.47 -2.47 6.06
CA ARG A 80 31.43 -1.38 5.93
C ARG A 80 30.96 -0.17 6.72
N GLU A 81 31.86 0.21 7.63
CA GLU A 81 31.73 1.26 8.63
C GLU A 81 31.53 2.63 7.98
N GLU A 82 30.37 3.25 8.19
CA GLU A 82 30.22 4.70 8.41
C GLU A 82 28.77 5.05 8.81
N ARG A 83 28.54 5.22 10.12
CA ARG A 83 27.30 5.78 10.70
C ARG A 83 25.99 5.27 10.08
N ASP A 84 25.68 4.01 10.35
CA ASP A 84 24.35 3.42 10.10
C ASP A 84 23.31 4.06 11.03
N VAL A 85 22.91 5.30 10.74
CA VAL A 85 21.72 5.88 11.35
C VAL A 85 20.55 5.24 10.63
N PRO A 86 19.69 4.46 11.32
CA PRO A 86 18.55 3.81 10.68
C PRO A 86 17.75 4.85 9.90
N MET A 87 17.59 4.65 8.60
CA MET A 87 16.87 5.62 7.79
C MET A 87 15.38 5.58 8.15
N PRO A 88 14.78 6.73 8.50
CA PRO A 88 13.39 6.76 8.89
C PRO A 88 12.49 6.43 7.71
N ARG A 89 11.44 5.66 7.99
CA ARG A 89 10.45 5.26 6.97
C ARG A 89 9.07 5.77 7.33
N GLN A 90 8.33 6.16 6.29
CA GLN A 90 6.89 6.35 6.38
C GLN A 90 6.22 5.10 5.84
N VAL A 91 5.26 4.59 6.60
CA VAL A 91 4.47 3.41 6.25
C VAL A 91 3.03 3.83 6.02
N ILE A 92 2.51 3.54 4.83
CA ILE A 92 1.08 3.65 4.54
C ILE A 92 0.48 2.26 4.74
N LEU A 93 -0.48 2.15 5.66
CA LEU A 93 -1.17 0.91 5.97
C LEU A 93 -2.53 0.88 5.27
N THR A 94 -2.80 -0.18 4.52
CA THR A 94 -4.06 -0.39 3.82
C THR A 94 -4.61 -1.79 3.99
N ASP A 95 -5.85 -2.02 3.55
CA ASP A 95 -6.39 -3.37 3.43
C ASP A 95 -5.52 -4.25 2.51
N LEU A 96 -5.39 -5.53 2.86
CA LEU A 96 -4.66 -6.52 2.08
C LEU A 96 -5.55 -7.16 1.02
N CYS A 97 -5.21 -6.98 -0.25
CA CYS A 97 -5.83 -7.68 -1.38
C CYS A 97 -5.25 -9.10 -1.51
N ARG A 98 -5.86 -10.08 -0.84
CA ARG A 98 -5.34 -11.46 -0.73
C ARG A 98 -5.19 -12.22 -2.05
N ARG A 99 -5.95 -11.87 -3.09
CA ARG A 99 -5.94 -12.56 -4.39
C ARG A 99 -4.83 -12.06 -5.33
N GLY A 100 -3.94 -11.19 -4.83
CA GLY A 100 -2.89 -10.58 -5.64
C GLY A 100 -3.42 -9.50 -6.58
N ASN A 101 -2.73 -9.28 -7.70
CA ASN A 101 -3.11 -8.29 -8.71
C ASN A 101 -3.62 -8.97 -10.00
N ILE A 102 -4.36 -8.20 -10.80
CA ILE A 102 -4.98 -8.65 -12.05
C ILE A 102 -3.92 -9.17 -13.03
N TYR A 103 -2.78 -8.49 -13.15
CA TYR A 103 -1.69 -8.89 -14.02
C TYR A 103 -1.16 -10.31 -13.71
N SER A 104 -0.96 -10.61 -12.43
CA SER A 104 -0.57 -11.95 -11.97
C SER A 104 -1.65 -12.97 -12.29
N TYR A 105 -2.93 -12.64 -12.15
CA TYR A 105 -4.02 -13.55 -12.51
C TYR A 105 -3.96 -13.91 -14.01
N VAL A 106 -3.92 -12.91 -14.89
CA VAL A 106 -3.86 -13.09 -16.36
C VAL A 106 -2.62 -13.86 -16.77
N ARG A 107 -1.47 -13.58 -16.16
CA ARG A 107 -0.22 -14.33 -16.41
C ARG A 107 -0.32 -15.83 -16.15
N HIS A 108 -1.19 -16.26 -15.23
CA HIS A 108 -1.36 -17.69 -14.89
C HIS A 108 -2.57 -18.34 -15.56
N HIS A 109 -3.56 -17.56 -16.00
CA HIS A 109 -4.84 -18.07 -16.53
C HIS A 109 -5.12 -17.63 -17.99
N ASP A 110 -4.18 -16.95 -18.64
CA ASP A 110 -4.24 -16.37 -19.99
C ASP A 110 -5.24 -15.23 -20.16
N ALA A 111 -6.53 -15.48 -19.91
CA ALA A 111 -7.59 -14.47 -20.02
C ALA A 111 -8.67 -14.68 -18.95
N PHE A 112 -9.41 -13.61 -18.65
CA PHE A 112 -10.67 -13.71 -17.90
C PHE A 112 -11.77 -14.26 -18.79
N ALA A 113 -12.70 -15.00 -18.20
CA ALA A 113 -14.00 -15.21 -18.82
C ALA A 113 -14.74 -13.87 -18.95
N GLU A 114 -15.65 -13.76 -19.94
CA GLU A 114 -16.32 -12.49 -20.25
C GLU A 114 -17.11 -11.92 -19.06
N ASP A 115 -17.76 -12.80 -18.29
CA ASP A 115 -18.50 -12.46 -17.08
C ASP A 115 -17.59 -11.96 -15.95
N GLU A 116 -16.46 -12.63 -15.72
CA GLU A 116 -15.45 -12.18 -14.74
C GLU A 116 -14.83 -10.84 -15.14
N ALA A 117 -14.51 -10.66 -16.42
CA ALA A 117 -13.97 -9.42 -16.95
C ALA A 117 -14.97 -8.27 -16.77
N LEU A 118 -16.26 -8.52 -17.03
CA LEU A 118 -17.33 -7.56 -16.85
C LEU A 118 -17.45 -7.13 -15.37
N GLU A 119 -17.35 -8.07 -14.43
CA GLU A 119 -17.38 -7.76 -12.99
C GLU A 119 -16.20 -6.85 -12.58
N VAL A 120 -14.98 -7.20 -13.01
CA VAL A 120 -13.76 -6.41 -12.72
C VAL A 120 -13.86 -5.00 -13.30
N ILE A 121 -14.23 -4.88 -14.58
CA ILE A 121 -14.34 -3.59 -15.26
C ILE A 121 -15.44 -2.74 -14.62
N THR A 122 -16.59 -3.34 -14.28
CA THR A 122 -17.69 -2.62 -13.61
C THR A 122 -17.25 -2.06 -12.27
N GLY A 123 -16.53 -2.85 -11.45
CA GLY A 123 -15.98 -2.39 -10.18
C GLY A 123 -14.95 -1.27 -10.34
N LEU A 124 -14.07 -1.37 -11.35
CA LEU A 124 -13.09 -0.34 -11.67
C LEU A 124 -13.76 0.97 -12.10
N LEU A 125 -14.72 0.91 -13.02
CA LEU A 125 -15.44 2.10 -13.49
C LEU A 125 -16.24 2.76 -12.35
N ALA A 126 -16.87 1.98 -11.48
CA ALA A 126 -17.54 2.50 -10.29
C ALA A 126 -16.56 3.25 -9.35
N ALA A 127 -15.36 2.70 -9.12
CA ALA A 127 -14.31 3.39 -8.37
C ALA A 127 -13.88 4.70 -9.05
N LEU A 128 -13.69 4.69 -10.37
CA LEU A 128 -13.30 5.86 -11.14
C LEU A 128 -14.34 6.98 -11.07
N VAL A 129 -15.63 6.65 -11.19
CA VAL A 129 -16.73 7.61 -10.99
C VAL A 129 -16.67 8.22 -9.59
N HIS A 130 -16.47 7.38 -8.56
CA HIS A 130 -16.39 7.82 -7.17
C HIS A 130 -15.21 8.77 -6.89
N ILE A 131 -14.02 8.50 -7.43
CA ILE A 131 -12.86 9.37 -7.25
C ILE A 131 -13.01 10.68 -8.04
N HIS A 132 -13.56 10.62 -9.26
CA HIS A 132 -13.77 11.80 -10.10
C HIS A 132 -14.79 12.75 -9.48
N ALA A 133 -15.85 12.22 -8.86
CA ALA A 133 -16.83 13.01 -8.10
C ALA A 133 -16.20 13.80 -6.93
N ARG A 134 -14.98 13.44 -6.50
CA ARG A 134 -14.22 14.13 -5.44
C ARG A 134 -13.13 15.06 -5.98
N GLY A 135 -13.05 15.22 -7.31
CA GLY A 135 -12.04 16.04 -7.98
C GLY A 135 -10.66 15.40 -8.02
N VAL A 136 -10.55 14.07 -7.88
CA VAL A 136 -9.27 13.35 -7.92
C VAL A 136 -9.19 12.55 -9.21
N LEU A 137 -8.14 12.77 -10.00
CA LEU A 137 -7.82 11.98 -11.20
C LEU A 137 -6.78 10.91 -10.85
N HIS A 138 -7.05 9.63 -11.14
CA HIS A 138 -6.12 8.53 -10.83
C HIS A 138 -4.81 8.63 -11.61
N ARG A 139 -4.90 8.94 -12.90
CA ARG A 139 -3.80 9.07 -13.89
C ARG A 139 -2.98 7.81 -14.19
N ASP A 140 -2.98 6.81 -13.32
CA ASP A 140 -2.14 5.61 -13.48
C ASP A 140 -2.95 4.31 -13.29
N VAL A 141 -3.93 4.07 -14.16
CA VAL A 141 -4.73 2.83 -14.14
C VAL A 141 -4.02 1.82 -15.05
N THR A 142 -3.37 0.81 -14.45
CA THR A 142 -2.55 -0.20 -15.15
C THR A 142 -2.80 -1.61 -14.62
#